data_AF-A0AAU5XLX8-F1
#
_entry.id   AF-A0AAU5XLX8-F1
#
_cell.length_a   1.000
_cell.length_b   1.000
_cell.length_c   1.000
_cell.angle_alpha   90.00
_cell.angle_beta   90.00
_cell.angle_gamma   90.00
#
_symmetry.space_group_name_H-M   'P 1'
#
loop_
_entity.id
_entity.type
_entity.pdbx_description
1 polymer ?
#
loop_
_entity_poly.entity_id
_entity_poly.type
_entity_poly.pdbx_seq_one_letter_code
_entity_poly.pdbx_strand_id
1 'polypeptide(L)'
;MVAPERPADTTTAGVGGLADAFGVRAGAEPRNFLQGCVLLLLRERPAHGYELLERLKAFGIADGDSGNLYRKLRSLEEQGMVRSEWETSETGPKRRMYYLTATGDARLRRWADSLAETRRLLDYYLGRHALVADSSAPAASGPRT
;
A
#
# COMPACT_ATOMS: atom_id res chain seq x y z
N MET A 1 -11.03 -61.48 -15.48
CA MET A 1 -11.55 -60.15 -15.12
C MET A 1 -10.66 -59.57 -14.04
N VAL A 2 -9.56 -58.92 -14.44
CA VAL A 2 -8.64 -58.18 -13.56
C VAL A 2 -8.30 -56.90 -14.33
N ALA A 3 -8.75 -55.78 -13.79
CA ALA A 3 -8.40 -54.44 -14.22
C ALA A 3 -7.59 -53.78 -13.09
N PRO A 4 -6.96 -52.62 -13.33
CA PRO A 4 -5.50 -52.47 -13.33
C PRO A 4 -5.01 -51.56 -12.20
N GLU A 5 -3.73 -51.60 -11.79
CA GLU A 5 -3.07 -50.41 -11.23
C GLU A 5 -1.55 -50.41 -11.47
N ARG A 6 -1.07 -49.29 -12.01
CA ARG A 6 0.32 -48.80 -12.01
C ARG A 6 0.25 -47.27 -11.85
N PRO A 7 1.31 -46.61 -11.38
CA PRO A 7 1.36 -46.09 -10.01
C PRO A 7 1.25 -44.57 -9.94
N ALA A 8 0.98 -44.12 -8.72
CA ALA A 8 1.00 -42.73 -8.28
C ALA A 8 2.32 -42.03 -8.62
N ASP A 9 2.20 -40.85 -9.22
CA ASP A 9 3.30 -39.90 -9.37
C ASP A 9 3.00 -38.65 -8.52
N THR A 10 3.75 -38.58 -7.42
CA THR A 10 4.49 -37.43 -6.91
C THR A 10 3.78 -36.08 -6.74
N THR A 11 3.62 -35.71 -5.46
CA THR A 11 3.96 -34.40 -4.86
C THR A 11 3.81 -33.18 -5.77
N THR A 12 2.71 -32.45 -5.59
CA THR A 12 2.75 -30.99 -5.68
C THR A 12 2.36 -30.42 -4.33
N ALA A 13 3.39 -29.97 -3.62
CA ALA A 13 3.29 -29.23 -2.38
C ALA A 13 2.50 -27.92 -2.60
N GLY A 14 1.57 -27.67 -1.68
CA GLY A 14 1.16 -26.33 -1.21
C GLY A 14 0.90 -25.25 -2.27
N VAL A 15 -0.28 -25.26 -2.87
CA VAL A 15 -0.83 -24.11 -3.61
C VAL A 15 -1.43 -23.02 -2.67
N GLY A 16 -1.18 -23.09 -1.37
CA GLY A 16 -1.72 -22.18 -0.35
C GLY A 16 -0.82 -20.98 -0.01
N GLY A 17 -0.27 -20.27 -1.00
CA GLY A 17 0.78 -19.27 -0.72
C GLY A 17 0.82 -18.04 -1.62
N LEU A 18 -0.22 -17.76 -2.41
CA LEU A 18 -0.25 -16.54 -3.24
C LEU A 18 -1.46 -15.63 -2.94
N ALA A 19 -2.57 -16.20 -2.46
CA ALA A 19 -3.76 -15.45 -2.07
C ALA A 19 -3.54 -14.62 -0.78
N ASP A 20 -2.72 -15.10 0.15
CA ASP A 20 -2.39 -14.38 1.39
C ASP A 20 -1.30 -13.32 1.21
N ALA A 21 -0.48 -13.44 0.17
CA ALA A 21 0.57 -12.48 -0.14
C ALA A 21 0.00 -11.18 -0.73
N PHE A 22 -1.08 -11.28 -1.51
CA PHE A 22 -1.71 -10.17 -2.21
C PHE A 22 -3.23 -10.12 -1.93
N GLY A 23 -3.60 -9.86 -0.68
CA GLY A 23 -4.97 -9.52 -0.28
C GLY A 23 -5.46 -8.22 -0.92
N VAL A 24 -5.64 -8.23 -2.24
CA VAL A 24 -6.05 -7.12 -3.07
C VAL A 24 -7.54 -7.29 -3.37
N ARG A 25 -8.38 -6.68 -2.52
CA ARG A 25 -9.70 -6.25 -2.95
C ARG A 25 -9.52 -5.00 -3.83
N ALA A 26 -10.43 -4.75 -4.77
CA ALA A 26 -10.49 -3.47 -5.46
C ALA A 26 -10.47 -2.34 -4.38
N GLY A 27 -9.42 -1.50 -4.38
CA GLY A 27 -9.15 -0.54 -3.31
C GLY A 27 -8.08 -0.93 -2.27
N ALA A 28 -7.19 -1.89 -2.54
CA ALA A 28 -6.10 -2.23 -1.63
C ALA A 28 -4.87 -1.33 -1.85
N GLU A 29 -4.73 -0.34 -0.99
CA GLU A 29 -3.51 0.46 -0.88
C GLU A 29 -2.29 -0.42 -0.54
N PRO A 30 -1.07 -0.07 -1.03
CA PRO A 30 0.16 -0.72 -0.60
C PRO A 30 0.25 -0.78 0.93
N ARG A 31 0.77 -1.88 1.49
CA ARG A 31 0.94 -2.01 2.96
C ARG A 31 1.71 -0.80 3.49
N ASN A 32 1.19 -0.16 4.54
CA ASN A 32 1.76 1.06 5.12
C ASN A 32 1.69 2.32 4.23
N PHE A 33 0.82 2.38 3.23
CA PHE A 33 0.66 3.59 2.41
C PHE A 33 0.33 4.84 3.25
N LEU A 34 -0.61 4.73 4.21
CA LEU A 34 -0.91 5.82 5.16
C LEU A 34 0.33 6.28 5.93
N GLN A 35 1.23 5.37 6.31
CA GLN A 35 2.50 5.75 6.95
C GLN A 35 3.32 6.63 6.03
N GLY A 36 3.50 6.20 4.78
CA GLY A 36 4.26 6.93 3.78
C GLY A 36 3.69 8.33 3.56
N CYS A 37 2.37 8.45 3.41
CA CYS A 37 1.70 9.73 3.23
C CYS A 37 1.89 10.66 4.43
N VAL A 38 1.72 10.16 5.66
CA VAL A 38 1.92 10.98 6.86
C VAL A 38 3.37 11.47 6.97
N LEU A 39 4.36 10.58 6.77
CA LEU A 39 5.77 10.96 6.82
C LEU A 39 6.13 11.96 5.72
N LEU A 40 5.56 11.80 4.52
CA LEU A 40 5.74 12.73 3.40
C LEU A 40 5.17 14.12 3.74
N LEU A 41 3.94 14.19 4.22
CA LEU A 41 3.29 15.45 4.59
C LEU A 41 4.05 16.20 5.69
N LEU A 42 4.55 15.46 6.69
CA LEU A 42 5.39 16.02 7.75
C LEU A 42 6.78 16.42 7.27
N ARG A 43 7.30 15.82 6.20
CA ARG A 43 8.57 16.22 5.58
C ARG A 43 8.46 17.55 4.86
N GLU A 44 7.31 17.81 4.24
CA GLU A 44 7.00 19.07 3.55
C GLU A 44 6.82 20.20 4.56
N ARG A 45 6.03 19.98 5.61
CA ARG A 45 5.81 20.94 6.68
C ARG A 45 5.28 20.27 7.96
N PRO A 46 5.77 20.67 9.15
CA PRO A 46 5.13 20.31 10.41
C PRO A 46 3.65 20.71 10.45
N ALA A 47 2.79 19.84 10.98
CA ALA A 47 1.35 20.01 10.87
C ALA A 47 0.59 19.47 12.09
N HIS A 48 -0.59 20.02 12.33
CA HIS A 48 -1.54 19.47 13.31
C HIS A 48 -2.27 18.26 12.74
N GLY A 49 -2.79 17.40 13.62
CA GLY A 49 -3.53 16.19 13.21
C GLY A 49 -4.71 16.46 12.26
N TYR A 50 -5.47 17.53 12.49
CA TYR A 50 -6.56 17.93 11.60
C TYR A 50 -6.07 18.37 10.22
N GLU A 51 -4.98 19.14 10.17
CA GLU A 51 -4.41 19.56 8.89
C GLU A 51 -3.88 18.36 8.09
N LEU A 52 -3.27 17.37 8.77
CA LEU A 52 -2.88 16.12 8.15
C LEU A 52 -4.09 15.38 7.56
N LEU A 53 -5.23 15.31 8.26
CA LEU A 53 -6.46 14.71 7.71
C LEU A 53 -6.89 15.40 6.41
N GLU A 54 -6.94 16.73 6.39
CA GLU A 54 -7.34 17.48 5.21
C GLU A 54 -6.39 17.24 4.03
N ARG A 55 -5.08 17.22 4.28
CA ARG A 55 -4.07 16.99 3.23
C ARG A 55 -4.04 15.53 2.76
N LEU A 56 -4.40 14.57 3.60
CA LEU A 56 -4.50 13.16 3.23
C LEU A 56 -5.62 12.88 2.21
N LYS A 57 -6.66 13.72 2.14
CA LYS A 57 -7.74 13.59 1.15
C LYS A 57 -7.22 13.61 -0.30
N ALA A 58 -6.15 14.37 -0.56
CA ALA A 58 -5.52 14.44 -1.89
C ALA A 58 -4.89 13.11 -2.34
N PHE A 59 -4.60 12.21 -1.41
CA PHE A 59 -4.05 10.88 -1.69
C PHE A 59 -5.13 9.82 -1.97
N GLY A 60 -6.42 10.20 -2.02
CA GLY A 60 -7.51 9.25 -2.21
C GLY A 60 -7.73 8.32 -1.01
N ILE A 61 -7.04 8.58 0.12
CA ILE A 61 -7.29 7.90 1.40
C ILE A 61 -8.64 8.43 1.89
N ALA A 62 -9.70 7.74 1.43
CA ALA A 62 -11.10 8.11 1.61
C ALA A 62 -11.41 8.43 3.07
N ASP A 63 -12.16 9.53 3.26
CA ASP A 63 -12.73 10.05 4.50
C ASP A 63 -12.25 9.32 5.74
N GLY A 64 -11.07 9.77 6.17
CA GLY A 64 -10.29 9.14 7.21
C GLY A 64 -11.16 8.83 8.41
N ASP A 65 -11.16 7.55 8.79
CA ASP A 65 -11.29 7.20 10.19
C ASP A 65 -10.19 8.01 10.89
N SER A 66 -10.55 9.16 11.44
CA SER A 66 -9.65 10.03 12.19
C SER A 66 -8.96 9.20 13.28
N GLY A 67 -9.68 8.20 13.82
CA GLY A 67 -9.12 7.16 14.67
C GLY A 67 -7.94 6.42 14.06
N ASN A 68 -7.98 6.05 12.78
CA ASN A 68 -6.87 5.40 12.09
C ASN A 68 -5.65 6.34 11.97
N LEU A 69 -5.83 7.60 11.58
CA LEU A 69 -4.72 8.55 11.55
C LEU A 69 -4.11 8.72 12.94
N TYR A 70 -4.91 8.95 13.98
CA TYR A 70 -4.39 9.17 15.33
C TYR A 70 -3.75 7.91 15.93
N ARG A 71 -4.30 6.71 15.67
CA ARG A 71 -3.63 5.44 15.99
C ARG A 71 -2.30 5.32 15.27
N LYS A 72 -2.24 5.73 13.99
CA LYS A 72 -1.01 5.68 13.20
C LYS A 72 0.02 6.69 13.69
N LEU A 73 -0.36 7.92 13.98
CA LEU A 73 0.50 8.95 14.56
C LEU A 73 1.10 8.46 15.89
N ARG A 74 0.26 7.91 16.78
CA ARG A 74 0.73 7.32 18.04
C ARG A 74 1.77 6.22 17.81
N SER A 75 1.50 5.30 16.90
CA SER A 75 2.45 4.24 16.54
C SER A 75 3.76 4.80 15.97
N LEU A 76 3.70 5.87 15.17
CA LEU A 76 4.90 6.53 14.63
C LEU A 76 5.72 7.28 15.69
N GLU A 77 5.05 7.84 16.70
CA GLU A 77 5.71 8.41 17.88
C GLU A 77 6.41 7.33 18.71
N GLU A 78 5.72 6.22 18.98
CA GLU A 78 6.28 5.06 19.69
C GLU A 78 7.50 4.47 18.95
N GLN A 79 7.51 4.54 17.61
CA GLN A 79 8.63 4.12 16.77
C GLN A 79 9.73 5.19 16.60
N GLY A 80 9.57 6.37 17.21
CA GLY A 80 10.53 7.48 17.10
C GLY A 80 10.62 8.11 15.71
N MET A 81 9.65 7.84 14.82
CA MET A 81 9.61 8.39 13.45
C MET A 81 9.00 9.79 13.40
N VAL A 82 8.14 10.10 14.36
CA VAL A 82 7.47 11.38 14.54
C VAL A 82 7.64 11.82 15.98
N ARG A 83 7.75 13.14 16.21
CA ARG A 83 7.65 13.74 17.55
C ARG A 83 6.49 14.71 17.57
N SER A 84 5.89 14.94 18.73
CA SER A 84 4.89 15.99 18.89
C SER A 84 5.18 16.91 20.06
N GLU A 85 4.66 18.13 19.94
CA GLU A 85 4.70 19.14 20.98
C GLU A 85 3.29 19.71 21.18
N TRP A 86 2.97 20.07 22.42
CA TRP A 86 1.74 20.79 22.71
C TRP A 86 1.97 22.27 22.47
N GLU A 87 1.24 22.83 21.52
CA GLU A 87 1.19 24.26 21.29
C GLU A 87 0.12 24.86 22.22
N THR A 88 0.58 25.61 23.22
CA THR A 88 -0.28 26.38 24.11
C THR A 88 -0.56 27.73 23.47
N SER A 89 -1.74 27.88 22.89
CA SER A 89 -2.26 29.22 22.57
C SER A 89 -2.74 29.91 23.85
N GLU A 90 -2.43 31.20 24.00
CA GLU A 90 -2.88 32.02 25.14
C GLU A 90 -4.42 32.13 25.24
N THR A 91 -5.13 31.87 24.14
CA THR A 91 -6.59 32.06 24.01
C THR A 91 -7.32 30.94 23.26
N GLY A 92 -6.68 29.78 23.03
CA GLY A 92 -7.25 28.70 22.21
C GLY A 92 -7.07 27.28 22.79
N PRO A 93 -7.84 26.29 22.31
CA PRO A 93 -7.67 24.89 22.73
C PRO A 93 -6.27 24.40 22.38
N LYS A 94 -5.64 23.66 23.30
CA LYS A 94 -4.31 23.07 23.09
C LYS A 94 -4.29 22.21 21.83
N ARG A 95 -3.36 22.48 20.92
CA ARG A 95 -3.18 21.70 19.68
C ARG A 95 -1.87 20.93 19.75
N ARG A 96 -1.87 19.68 19.26
CA ARG A 96 -0.63 18.92 19.06
C ARG A 96 -0.06 19.28 17.70
N MET A 97 1.19 19.72 17.68
CA MET A 97 1.97 19.91 16.47
C MET A 97 2.87 18.69 16.27
N TYR A 98 2.87 18.12 15.08
CA TYR A 98 3.69 16.95 14.75
C TYR A 98 4.85 17.34 13.85
N TYR A 99 6.00 16.73 14.10
CA TYR A 99 7.25 16.97 13.38
C TYR A 99 7.88 15.65 12.96
N LEU A 100 8.45 15.62 11.76
CA LEU A 100 9.24 14.49 11.30
C LEU A 100 10.58 14.42 12.04
N THR A 101 11.03 13.22 12.41
CA THR A 101 12.37 12.99 12.97
C THR A 101 13.34 12.51 11.89
N ALA A 102 14.63 12.45 12.22
CA ALA A 102 15.64 11.84 11.32
C ALA A 102 15.34 10.37 11.01
N THR A 103 14.86 9.61 12.00
CA THR A 103 14.40 8.22 11.82
C THR A 103 13.21 8.15 10.86
N GLY A 104 12.27 9.09 10.96
CA GLY A 104 11.14 9.23 10.05
C GLY A 104 11.56 9.54 8.62
N ASP A 105 12.48 10.48 8.42
CA ASP A 105 13.03 10.82 7.09
C ASP A 105 13.73 9.63 6.44
N ALA A 106 14.56 8.89 7.22
CA ALA A 106 15.21 7.69 6.72
C ALA A 106 14.19 6.60 6.32
N ARG A 107 13.10 6.45 7.09
CA ARG A 107 12.02 5.50 6.75
C ARG A 107 11.26 5.93 5.50
N LEU A 108 10.98 7.23 5.35
CA LEU A 108 10.31 7.82 4.19
C LEU A 108 11.10 7.54 2.91
N ARG A 109 12.42 7.75 2.92
CA ARG A 109 13.29 7.46 1.77
C ARG A 109 13.24 5.98 1.37
N ARG A 110 13.45 5.07 2.33
CA ARG A 110 13.36 3.61 2.08
C ARG A 110 12.00 3.20 1.52
N TRP A 111 10.93 3.87 1.96
CA TRP A 111 9.59 3.63 1.45
C TRP A 111 9.43 4.08 0.00
N ALA A 112 9.94 5.27 -0.35
CA ALA A 112 9.96 5.74 -1.73
C ALA A 112 10.72 4.78 -2.66
N ASP A 113 11.87 4.26 -2.21
CA ASP A 113 12.63 3.25 -2.96
C ASP A 113 11.82 1.96 -3.18
N SER A 114 11.12 1.50 -2.14
CA SER A 114 10.27 0.30 -2.21
C SER A 114 9.08 0.49 -3.16
N LEU A 115 8.47 1.68 -3.16
CA LEU A 115 7.38 2.03 -4.07
C LEU A 115 7.87 2.13 -5.52
N ALA A 116 9.06 2.69 -5.75
CA ALA A 116 9.65 2.75 -7.08
C ALA A 116 9.89 1.35 -7.66
N GLU A 117 10.36 0.42 -6.83
CA GLU A 117 10.54 -0.98 -7.23
C GLU A 117 9.21 -1.68 -7.47
N THR A 118 8.24 -1.49 -6.58
CA THR A 118 6.88 -2.02 -6.75
C THR A 118 6.26 -1.53 -8.06
N ARG A 119 6.39 -0.23 -8.38
CA ARG A 119 5.93 0.33 -9.65
C ARG A 119 6.56 -0.37 -10.84
N ARG A 120 7.87 -0.59 -10.85
CA ARG A 120 8.55 -1.31 -11.95
C ARG A 120 8.00 -2.72 -12.14
N LEU A 121 7.77 -3.44 -11.05
CA LEU A 121 7.21 -4.80 -11.10
C LEU A 121 5.77 -4.79 -11.63
N LEU A 122 4.95 -3.83 -11.19
CA LEU A 122 3.59 -3.66 -11.68
C LEU A 122 3.58 -3.33 -13.18
N ASP A 123 4.40 -2.39 -13.62
CA ASP A 123 4.52 -2.01 -15.03
C ASP A 123 4.94 -3.21 -15.89
N TYR A 124 5.93 -3.99 -15.42
CA TYR A 124 6.36 -5.22 -16.10
C TYR A 124 5.24 -6.25 -16.22
N TYR A 125 4.51 -6.51 -15.12
CA TYR A 125 3.39 -7.43 -15.11
C TYR A 125 2.27 -6.98 -16.07
N LEU A 126 1.86 -5.72 -15.98
CA LEU A 126 0.79 -5.15 -16.81
C LEU A 126 1.16 -5.17 -18.29
N GLY A 127 2.43 -4.85 -18.62
CA GLY A 127 2.94 -4.96 -19.98
C GLY A 127 2.85 -6.39 -20.53
N ARG A 128 3.24 -7.40 -19.74
CA ARG A 128 3.12 -8.81 -20.15
C ARG A 128 1.67 -9.28 -20.26
N HIS A 129 0.82 -8.83 -19.33
CA HIS A 129 -0.60 -9.18 -19.34
C HIS A 129 -1.29 -8.66 -20.59
N ALA A 130 -0.98 -7.43 -21.02
CA ALA A 130 -1.53 -6.85 -22.26
C ALA A 130 -1.19 -7.72 -23.49
N LEU A 131 0.06 -8.20 -23.60
CA LEU A 131 0.48 -9.06 -24.70
C LEU A 131 -0.31 -10.38 -24.77
N VAL A 132 -0.63 -10.97 -23.62
CA VAL A 132 -1.44 -12.21 -23.55
C VAL A 132 -2.92 -11.93 -23.84
N ALA A 133 -3.45 -10.81 -23.35
CA ALA A 133 -4.81 -10.39 -23.62
C ALA A 133 -5.06 -10.18 -25.13
N ASP A 134 -4.13 -9.51 -25.81
CA ASP A 134 -4.21 -9.28 -27.26
C ASP A 134 -4.04 -10.58 -28.07
N SER A 135 -3.31 -11.57 -27.55
CA SER A 135 -3.11 -12.88 -28.18
C SER A 135 -4.33 -13.83 -28.09
N SER A 136 -5.35 -13.47 -27.30
CA SER A 136 -6.55 -14.28 -27.07
C SER A 136 -7.76 -13.88 -27.92
N ALA A 137 -7.61 -12.87 -28.80
CA ALA A 137 -8.65 -12.54 -29.77
C ALA A 137 -8.85 -13.73 -30.73
N PRO A 138 -10.05 -14.34 -30.80
CA PRO A 138 -10.28 -15.48 -31.66
C PRO A 138 -10.09 -15.06 -33.12
N ALA A 139 -9.33 -15.86 -33.86
CA ALA A 139 -9.19 -15.78 -35.30
C ALA A 139 -10.58 -15.76 -35.95
N ALA A 140 -11.06 -14.56 -36.23
CA ALA A 140 -12.22 -14.37 -37.07
C ALA A 140 -11.84 -14.73 -38.51
N SER A 141 -12.36 -15.88 -38.96
CA SER A 141 -12.90 -16.13 -40.31
C SER A 141 -12.47 -17.48 -40.90
N GLY A 142 -13.47 -18.31 -41.19
CA GLY A 142 -13.46 -19.39 -42.18
C GLY A 142 -14.91 -19.72 -42.56
N PRO A 143 -15.23 -19.94 -43.85
CA PRO A 143 -16.42 -19.35 -44.48
C PRO A 143 -17.73 -20.11 -44.24
N ARG A 144 -18.83 -19.35 -44.32
CA ARG A 144 -20.18 -19.88 -44.55
C ARG A 144 -20.22 -20.54 -45.94
N THR A 145 -20.49 -21.84 -45.96
CA THR A 145 -21.08 -22.56 -47.09
C THR A 145 -22.13 -23.50 -46.56
#